data_AF-A0A7C1K7Z3-F1
#
_entry.id   AF-A0A7C1K7Z3-F1
#
_cell.length_a   1.000
_cell.length_b   1.000
_cell.length_c   1.000
_cell.angle_alpha   90.00
_cell.angle_beta   90.00
_cell.angle_gamma   90.00
#
_symmetry.space_group_name_H-M   'P 1'
#
loop_
_entity.id
_entity.type
_entity.pdbx_description
1 polymer ?
#
loop_
_entity_poly.entity_id
_entity_poly.type
_entity_poly.pdbx_seq_one_letter_code
_entity_poly.pdbx_strand_id
1 'polypeptide(L)'
;MPGTNENYLELAAAILAQAVEDIKEGPRGANRGHYLSARRFLRSDLFCLICECLKISPSLVRRLILEASATKKPARLMNENR
;
A
#
# COMPACT_ATOMS: atom_id res chain seq x y z
N MET A 1 10.43 1.84 30.60
CA MET A 1 9.46 0.92 29.99
C MET A 1 9.81 0.76 28.51
N PRO A 2 10.60 -0.26 28.11
CA PRO A 2 11.07 -0.41 26.73
C PRO A 2 10.03 -1.08 25.79
N GLY A 3 9.11 -1.89 26.31
CA GLY A 3 8.25 -2.77 25.49
C GLY A 3 7.06 -2.12 24.77
N THR A 4 6.66 -0.90 25.13
CA THR A 4 5.51 -0.23 24.48
C THR A 4 5.86 0.29 23.10
N ASN A 5 7.08 0.80 22.91
CA ASN A 5 7.49 1.39 21.64
C ASN A 5 7.71 0.35 20.53
N GLU A 6 8.19 -0.85 20.87
CA GLU A 6 8.39 -1.94 19.91
C GLU A 6 7.05 -2.41 19.33
N ASN A 7 6.03 -2.60 20.18
CA ASN A 7 4.69 -2.99 19.73
C ASN A 7 4.04 -1.97 18.77
N TYR A 8 4.28 -0.68 18.98
CA TYR A 8 3.76 0.35 18.07
C TYR A 8 4.49 0.37 16.72
N LEU A 9 5.80 0.09 16.71
CA LEU A 9 6.56 -0.03 15.46
C LEU A 9 6.14 -1.26 14.67
N GLU A 10 5.91 -2.40 15.34
CA GLU A 10 5.37 -3.61 14.72
C GLU A 10 3.99 -3.36 14.11
N LEU A 11 3.11 -2.68 14.85
CA LEU A 11 1.79 -2.29 14.34
C LEU A 11 1.90 -1.36 13.12
N ALA A 12 2.77 -0.36 13.17
CA ALA A 12 2.98 0.57 12.06
C ALA A 12 3.47 -0.18 10.80
N ALA A 13 4.40 -1.13 10.97
CA ALA A 13 4.88 -1.98 9.89
C ALA A 13 3.78 -2.89 9.34
N ALA A 14 2.94 -3.48 10.21
CA ALA A 14 1.83 -4.34 9.80
C ALA A 14 0.76 -3.56 8.99
N ILE A 15 0.41 -2.34 9.43
CA ILE A 15 -0.53 -1.48 8.69
C ILE A 15 0.03 -1.16 7.30
N LEU A 16 1.31 -0.80 7.21
CA LEU A 16 1.94 -0.49 5.93
C LEU A 16 2.00 -1.72 5.01
N ALA A 17 2.34 -2.89 5.56
CA ALA A 17 2.40 -4.14 4.82
C ALA A 17 1.02 -4.53 4.25
N GLN A 18 -0.05 -4.42 5.05
CA GLN A 18 -1.40 -4.70 4.56
C GLN A 18 -1.80 -3.73 3.44
N ALA A 19 -1.52 -2.44 3.59
CA ALA A 19 -1.82 -1.46 2.54
C ALA A 19 -1.07 -1.75 1.23
N VAL A 20 0.16 -2.27 1.32
CA VAL A 20 0.95 -2.70 0.16
C VAL A 20 0.27 -3.86 -0.55
N GLU A 21 -0.17 -4.89 0.18
CA GLU A 21 -0.85 -6.05 -0.40
C GLU A 21 -2.19 -5.67 -1.04
N ASP A 22 -3.02 -4.88 -0.35
CA ASP A 22 -4.31 -4.39 -0.88
C ASP A 22 -4.13 -3.66 -2.22
N ILE A 23 -3.08 -2.85 -2.32
CA ILE A 23 -2.72 -2.11 -3.55
C ILE A 23 -2.19 -3.04 -4.64
N LYS A 24 -1.34 -4.01 -4.28
CA LYS A 24 -0.80 -5.02 -5.22
C LYS A 24 -1.90 -5.92 -5.77
N GLU A 25 -2.92 -6.27 -5.00
CA GLU A 25 -4.04 -7.08 -5.47
C GLU A 25 -4.93 -6.32 -6.48
N GLY A 26 -5.03 -5.00 -6.33
CA GLY A 26 -5.72 -4.12 -7.27
C GLY A 26 -7.25 -4.07 -7.09
N PRO A 27 -7.96 -3.24 -7.87
CA PRO A 27 -9.35 -2.85 -7.60
C PRO A 27 -10.40 -3.85 -8.12
N ARG A 28 -10.22 -5.16 -7.92
CA ARG A 28 -11.10 -6.20 -8.52
C ARG A 28 -11.85 -7.01 -7.46
N GLY A 29 -13.07 -7.42 -7.81
CA GLY A 29 -13.90 -8.31 -7.00
C GLY A 29 -14.09 -7.80 -5.57
N ALA A 30 -13.95 -8.71 -4.61
CA ALA A 30 -14.06 -8.41 -3.18
C ALA A 30 -12.98 -7.43 -2.67
N ASN A 31 -11.82 -7.32 -3.34
CA ASN A 31 -10.72 -6.46 -2.90
C ASN A 31 -10.93 -4.97 -3.23
N ARG A 32 -11.95 -4.61 -4.01
CA ARG A 32 -12.16 -3.20 -4.45
C ARG A 32 -12.26 -2.22 -3.28
N GLY A 33 -12.94 -2.61 -2.19
CA GLY A 33 -13.07 -1.76 -0.99
C GLY A 33 -11.72 -1.51 -0.30
N HIS A 34 -10.97 -2.59 -0.08
CA HIS A 34 -9.64 -2.57 0.53
C HIS A 34 -8.65 -1.75 -0.30
N TYR A 35 -8.61 -1.96 -1.62
CA TYR A 35 -7.81 -1.14 -2.55
C TYR A 35 -8.11 0.36 -2.42
N LEU A 36 -9.39 0.75 -2.39
CA LEU A 36 -9.76 2.16 -2.27
C LEU A 36 -9.38 2.74 -0.89
N SER A 37 -9.54 1.94 0.17
CA SER A 37 -9.10 2.30 1.52
C SER A 37 -7.60 2.52 1.56
N ALA A 38 -6.81 1.57 1.06
CA ALA A 38 -5.36 1.67 0.98
C ALA A 38 -4.90 2.89 0.14
N ARG A 39 -5.59 3.19 -0.97
CA ARG A 39 -5.31 4.40 -1.76
C ARG A 39 -5.58 5.70 -1.00
N ARG A 40 -6.61 5.74 -0.14
CA ARG A 40 -6.90 6.89 0.73
C ARG A 40 -5.86 6.97 1.84
N PHE A 41 -5.50 5.85 2.45
CA PHE A 41 -4.46 5.75 3.45
C PHE A 41 -3.12 6.33 2.96
N LEU A 42 -2.66 6.00 1.75
CA LEU A 42 -1.42 6.55 1.18
C LEU A 42 -1.40 8.08 1.06
N ARG A 43 -2.55 8.75 1.11
CA ARG A 43 -2.70 10.22 1.06
C ARG A 43 -2.98 10.84 2.44
N SER A 44 -3.08 10.04 3.49
CA SER A 44 -3.41 10.49 4.84
C SER A 44 -2.18 10.90 5.63
N ASP A 45 -2.38 11.72 6.65
CA ASP A 45 -1.33 12.07 7.61
C ASP A 45 -0.86 10.86 8.41
N LEU A 46 -1.75 9.89 8.66
CA LEU A 46 -1.40 8.64 9.33
C LEU A 46 -0.31 7.86 8.57
N PHE A 47 -0.35 7.87 7.24
CA PHE A 47 0.70 7.26 6.43
C PHE A 47 2.04 7.99 6.61
N CYS A 48 2.02 9.32 6.61
CA CYS A 48 3.23 10.12 6.84
C CYS A 48 3.82 9.83 8.23
N LEU A 49 2.99 9.79 9.27
CA LEU A 49 3.39 9.47 10.64
C LEU A 49 3.97 8.05 10.74
N ILE A 50 3.34 7.05 10.11
CA ILE A 50 3.87 5.68 10.07
C ILE A 50 5.26 5.65 9.40
N CYS A 51 5.42 6.34 8.27
CA CYS A 51 6.71 6.42 7.60
C CYS A 51 7.77 7.12 8.45
N GLU A 52 7.42 8.19 9.17
CA GLU A 52 8.33 8.87 10.10
C GLU A 52 8.74 7.96 11.27
N CYS A 53 7.78 7.25 11.88
CA CYS A 53 8.05 6.27 12.93
C CYS A 53 9.02 5.18 12.46
N LEU A 54 8.84 4.70 11.22
CA LEU A 54 9.70 3.69 10.60
C LEU A 54 10.99 4.28 10.01
N LYS A 55 11.22 5.59 10.11
CA LYS A 55 12.39 6.31 9.56
C LYS A 55 12.59 6.10 8.06
N ILE A 56 11.50 6.08 7.30
CA ILE A 56 11.49 5.91 5.84
C ILE A 56 10.84 7.12 5.16
N SER A 57 11.23 7.40 3.91
CA SER A 57 10.69 8.53 3.15
C SER A 57 9.26 8.25 2.64
N PRO A 58 8.23 9.03 3.06
CA PRO A 58 6.85 8.81 2.62
C PRO A 58 6.67 8.94 1.11
N SER A 59 7.39 9.88 0.48
CA SER A 59 7.29 10.13 -0.96
C SER A 59 7.87 8.96 -1.78
N LEU A 60 9.00 8.42 -1.34
CA LEU A 60 9.62 7.25 -1.97
C LEU A 60 8.75 6.00 -1.81
N VAL A 61 8.28 5.72 -0.59
CA VAL A 61 7.45 4.56 -0.28
C VAL A 61 6.15 4.61 -1.10
N ARG A 62 5.47 5.75 -1.12
CA ARG A 62 4.25 5.94 -1.90
C ARG A 62 4.50 5.66 -3.39
N ARG A 63 5.60 6.16 -3.94
CA ARG A 63 5.96 5.94 -5.34
C ARG A 63 6.18 4.46 -5.63
N LEU A 64 6.99 3.78 -4.81
CA LEU A 64 7.29 2.34 -4.96
C LEU A 64 6.02 1.48 -4.89
N ILE A 65 5.12 1.77 -3.94
CA ILE A 65 3.85 1.06 -3.80
C ILE A 65 2.98 1.20 -5.05
N LEU A 66 2.87 2.42 -5.59
CA LEU A 66 2.06 2.69 -6.77
C LEU A 66 2.68 2.07 -8.03
N GLU A 67 4.01 2.13 -8.19
CA GLU A 67 4.73 1.48 -9.29
C GLU A 67 4.53 -0.05 -9.26
N ALA A 68 4.63 -0.68 -8.08
CA ALA A 68 4.39 -2.11 -7.90
C ALA A 68 2.95 -2.55 -8.24
N SER A 69 1.97 -1.63 -8.13
CA SER A 69 0.59 -1.91 -8.53
C SER A 69 0.38 -1.81 -10.06
N ALA A 70 1.16 -0.95 -10.72
CA ALA A 70 1.01 -0.66 -12.14
C ALA A 70 1.56 -1.76 -13.05
N THR A 71 2.51 -2.57 -12.55
CA THR A 71 3.09 -3.72 -13.27
C THR A 71 2.09 -4.86 -13.47
N LYS A 72 1.01 -4.95 -12.69
CA LYS A 72 -0.15 -5.80 -12.97
C LYS A 72 -1.08 -5.13 -14.01
N LYS A 73 -0.54 -4.73 -15.16
CA LYS A 73 -1.36 -4.32 -16.29
C LYS A 73 -2.26 -5.52 -16.68
N PRO A 74 -3.59 -5.36 -16.82
CA PRO A 74 -4.44 -6.44 -17.29
C PRO A 74 -3.93 -6.94 -18.65
N ALA A 75 -3.79 -8.25 -18.79
CA ALA A 75 -3.83 -8.93 -20.07
C ALA A 75 -5.21 -8.69 -20.71
N ARG A 76 -5.41 -7.50 -21.27
CA ARG A 76 -6.47 -7.15 -22.20
C ARG A 76 -5.82 -6.24 -23.23
N LEU A 77 -5.14 -6.86 -24.18
CA LEU A 77 -4.75 -6.35 -25.49
C LEU A 77 -3.91 -7.46 -26.15
N MET A 78 -4.58 -8.51 -26.63
CA MET A 78 -4.11 -9.45 -27.67
C MET A 78 -5.20 -10.49 -27.92
N ASN A 79 -6.42 -10.04 -28.22
CA ASN A 79 -7.41 -10.87 -28.90
C ASN A 79 -8.45 -9.95 -29.55
N GLU A 80 -8.13 -9.50 -30.75
CA GLU A 80 -8.96 -8.87 -31.79
C GLU A 80 -7.94 -8.39 -32.84
N ASN A 81 -7.95 -8.76 -34.11
CA ASN A 81 -8.92 -9.44 -34.95
C ASN A 81 -8.16 -10.12 -36.11
N ARG A 82 -8.69 -11.29 -36.51
CA ARG A 82 -8.74 -11.87 -37.87
C ARG A 82 -7.57 -11.66 -38.83
#